data_AF-A0A849KMI6-F1
#
_entry.id   AF-A0A849KMI6-F1
#
_cell.length_a   1.000
_cell.length_b   1.000
_cell.length_c   1.000
_cell.angle_alpha   90.00
_cell.angle_beta   90.00
_cell.angle_gamma   90.00
#
_symmetry.space_group_name_H-M   'P 1'
#
loop_
_entity.id
_entity.type
_entity.pdbx_description
1 polymer ?
#
loop_
_entity_poly.entity_id
_entity_poly.type
_entity_poly.pdbx_seq_one_letter_code
_entity_poly.pdbx_strand_id
1 'polypeptide(L)'
;MQNKGEEDVSWLLLWGATIIYIAALCMTFSGLMALGEHGRSAVSIFNEFVKDYSSLLAGIPVLVAVLVAKQQLDANRRQHVAQIKRSFKKELDALNEVTRFNNLIQRSSQEHFFDAIVKYDLSDNNLFSMPEHRYREIRPLISNNAAVCVYRINKHILNFDPRMSEQQKNDIFNQITTLCSVLSSLINAGHADLEQYWS
;
A
#
# COMPACT_ATOMS: atom_id res chain seq x y z
N MET A 1 14.17 3.76 -5.28
CA MET A 1 14.87 5.03 -5.55
C MET A 1 15.11 5.30 -7.06
N GLN A 2 14.39 4.64 -7.97
CA GLN A 2 14.66 4.70 -9.43
C GLN A 2 13.85 5.74 -10.23
N ASN A 3 12.84 6.41 -9.64
CA ASN A 3 11.91 7.26 -10.41
C ASN A 3 12.32 8.73 -10.61
N LYS A 4 13.28 9.26 -9.85
CA LYS A 4 13.62 10.70 -9.97
C LYS A 4 14.22 11.04 -11.35
N GLY A 5 15.12 10.19 -11.86
CA GLY A 5 15.78 10.44 -13.15
C GLY A 5 14.84 10.42 -14.35
N GLU A 6 13.82 9.55 -14.37
CA GLU A 6 12.87 9.47 -15.48
C GLU A 6 11.85 10.61 -15.48
N GLU A 7 11.46 11.08 -14.30
CA GLU A 7 10.59 12.25 -14.12
C GLU A 7 11.33 13.54 -14.55
N ASP A 8 12.61 13.68 -14.19
CA ASP A 8 13.45 14.81 -14.59
C ASP A 8 13.65 14.88 -16.12
N VAL A 9 13.89 13.74 -16.78
CA VAL A 9 14.05 13.67 -18.24
C VAL A 9 12.73 14.00 -18.96
N SER A 10 11.60 13.51 -18.46
CA SER A 10 10.29 13.80 -19.05
C SER A 10 9.93 15.28 -18.91
N TRP A 11 10.25 15.88 -17.76
CA TRP A 11 10.06 17.31 -17.53
C TRP A 11 10.97 18.16 -18.42
N LEU A 12 12.23 17.75 -18.58
CA LEU A 12 13.19 18.43 -19.44
C LEU A 12 12.81 18.36 -20.93
N LEU A 13 12.29 17.22 -21.39
CA LEU A 13 11.71 17.07 -22.74
C LEU A 13 10.48 17.97 -22.94
N LEU A 14 9.60 18.07 -21.95
CA LEU A 14 8.41 18.91 -22.01
C LEU A 14 8.80 20.40 -22.11
N TRP A 15 9.72 20.87 -21.27
CA TRP A 15 10.24 22.23 -21.32
C TRP A 15 10.98 22.51 -22.61
N GLY A 16 11.83 21.58 -23.06
CA GLY A 16 12.54 21.67 -24.34
C GLY A 16 11.57 21.83 -25.51
N ALA A 17 10.55 20.97 -25.60
CA ALA A 17 9.52 21.04 -26.63
C ALA A 17 8.71 22.34 -26.57
N THR A 18 8.38 22.81 -25.36
CA THR A 18 7.64 24.07 -25.16
C THR A 18 8.46 25.28 -25.60
N ILE A 19 9.75 25.33 -25.26
CA ILE A 19 10.66 26.40 -25.66
C ILE A 19 10.83 26.42 -27.18
N ILE A 20 11.02 25.25 -27.81
CA ILE A 20 11.12 25.13 -29.28
C ILE A 20 9.83 25.61 -29.95
N TYR A 21 8.67 25.24 -29.40
CA TYR A 21 7.38 25.67 -29.90
C TYR A 21 7.17 27.19 -29.79
N ILE A 22 7.48 27.79 -28.63
CA ILE A 22 7.43 29.23 -28.42
C ILE A 22 8.42 29.95 -29.35
N ALA A 23 9.62 29.42 -29.53
CA ALA A 23 10.61 29.99 -30.45
C ALA A 23 10.12 29.95 -31.90
N ALA A 24 9.50 28.85 -32.34
CA ALA A 24 8.88 28.75 -33.66
C ALA A 24 7.71 29.75 -33.82
N LEU A 25 6.87 29.90 -32.80
CA LEU A 25 5.81 30.92 -32.80
C LEU A 25 6.35 32.36 -32.80
N CYS A 26 7.45 32.64 -32.10
CA CYS A 26 8.09 33.96 -32.12
C CYS A 26 8.78 34.24 -33.46
N MET A 27 9.41 33.24 -34.09
CA MET A 27 10.02 33.36 -35.42
C MET A 27 8.96 33.57 -36.51
N THR A 28 7.81 32.88 -36.42
CA THR A 28 6.68 33.11 -37.34
C THR A 28 6.09 34.49 -37.20
N PHE A 29 5.87 34.94 -35.97
CA PHE A 29 5.34 36.28 -35.72
C PHE A 29 6.32 37.37 -36.19
N SER A 30 7.62 37.18 -35.93
CA SER A 30 8.68 38.07 -36.42
C SER A 30 8.77 38.08 -37.95
N GLY A 31 8.65 36.93 -38.60
CA GLY A 31 8.65 36.82 -40.07
C GLY A 31 7.42 37.47 -40.71
N LEU A 32 6.24 37.32 -40.11
CA LEU A 32 5.01 38.00 -40.53
C LEU A 32 5.14 39.53 -40.39
N MET A 33 5.74 40.01 -39.30
CA MET A 33 5.97 41.44 -39.08
C MET A 33 7.02 42.02 -40.05
N ALA A 34 8.12 41.31 -40.29
CA ALA A 34 9.20 41.75 -41.19
C ALA A 34 8.79 41.76 -42.67
N LEU A 35 7.92 40.82 -43.09
CA LEU A 35 7.45 40.73 -44.48
C LEU A 35 6.18 41.56 -44.75
N GLY A 36 5.51 42.05 -43.70
CA GLY A 36 4.38 42.99 -43.80
C GLY A 36 4.73 44.31 -44.49
N GLU A 37 6.01 44.69 -44.53
CA GLU A 37 6.48 45.90 -45.21
C GLU A 37 6.56 45.76 -46.75
N HIS A 38 6.51 44.54 -47.30
CA HIS A 38 6.74 44.28 -48.74
C HIS A 38 5.47 43.94 -49.55
N GLY A 39 4.27 44.22 -49.01
CA GLY A 39 3.01 44.11 -49.76
C GLY A 39 2.54 42.69 -50.09
N ARG A 40 3.21 41.64 -49.58
CA ARG A 40 2.71 40.26 -49.62
C ARG A 40 1.64 40.07 -48.55
N SER A 41 0.50 39.48 -48.94
CA SER A 41 -0.57 39.16 -48.00
C SER A 41 -0.03 38.25 -46.89
N ALA A 42 -0.23 38.64 -45.62
CA ALA A 42 0.15 37.86 -44.45
C ALA A 42 -0.33 36.40 -44.53
N VAL A 43 -1.45 36.16 -45.23
CA VAL A 43 -2.02 34.84 -45.47
C VAL A 43 -1.15 33.98 -46.37
N SER A 44 -0.49 34.53 -47.41
CA SER A 44 0.34 33.73 -48.32
C SER A 44 1.63 33.26 -47.65
N ILE A 45 2.21 34.11 -46.81
CA ILE A 45 3.44 33.82 -46.03
C ILE A 45 3.13 32.81 -44.93
N PHE A 46 2.01 32.98 -44.24
CA PHE A 46 1.53 31.98 -43.28
C PHE A 46 1.27 30.63 -43.94
N ASN A 47 0.71 30.61 -45.16
CA ASN A 47 0.44 29.37 -45.88
C ASN A 47 1.72 28.65 -46.34
N GLU A 48 2.75 29.37 -46.81
CA GLU A 48 4.08 28.79 -47.09
C GLU A 48 4.72 28.24 -45.81
N PHE A 49 4.66 28.99 -44.72
CA PHE A 49 5.18 28.54 -43.43
C PHE A 49 4.47 27.30 -42.90
N VAL A 50 3.13 27.28 -42.92
CA VAL A 50 2.35 26.09 -42.55
C VAL A 50 2.70 24.93 -43.47
N LYS A 51 2.95 25.16 -44.76
CA LYS A 51 3.35 24.07 -45.66
C LYS A 51 4.71 23.48 -45.27
N ASP A 52 5.69 24.32 -44.95
CA ASP A 52 7.06 23.90 -44.63
C ASP A 52 7.21 23.34 -43.21
N TYR A 53 6.39 23.80 -42.26
CA TYR A 53 6.47 23.42 -40.85
C TYR A 53 5.22 22.73 -40.30
N SER A 54 4.21 22.41 -41.13
CA SER A 54 2.97 21.73 -40.72
C SER A 54 3.24 20.42 -40.01
N SER A 55 4.21 19.63 -40.48
CA SER A 55 4.54 18.36 -39.84
C SER A 55 5.14 18.55 -38.44
N LEU A 56 5.90 19.64 -38.24
CA LEU A 56 6.53 19.98 -36.97
C LEU A 56 5.52 20.58 -35.99
N LEU A 57 4.66 21.47 -36.49
CA LEU A 57 3.52 22.04 -35.75
C LEU A 57 2.48 20.98 -35.35
N ALA A 58 2.24 19.98 -36.18
CA ALA A 58 1.36 18.87 -35.85
C ALA A 58 2.04 17.80 -34.97
N GLY A 59 3.35 17.59 -35.13
CA GLY A 59 4.10 16.57 -34.41
C GLY A 59 4.35 16.88 -32.93
N ILE A 60 4.62 18.15 -32.58
CA ILE A 60 4.86 18.56 -31.19
C ILE A 60 3.64 18.28 -30.28
N PRO A 61 2.41 18.70 -30.62
CA PRO A 61 1.22 18.38 -29.83
C PRO A 61 1.01 16.87 -29.65
N VAL A 62 1.29 16.07 -30.66
CA VAL A 62 1.18 14.60 -30.58
C VAL A 62 2.20 14.03 -29.60
N LEU A 63 3.45 14.48 -29.63
CA LEU A 63 4.48 14.06 -28.67
C LEU A 63 4.12 14.44 -27.23
N VAL A 64 3.63 15.67 -27.02
CA VAL A 64 3.15 16.13 -25.71
C VAL A 64 1.97 15.28 -25.24
N ALA A 65 1.00 14.99 -26.12
CA ALA A 65 -0.13 14.14 -25.78
C ALA A 65 0.30 12.72 -25.38
N VAL A 66 1.28 12.13 -26.09
CA VAL A 66 1.84 10.81 -25.75
C VAL A 66 2.57 10.84 -24.41
N LEU A 67 3.37 11.88 -24.13
CA LEU A 67 4.06 12.04 -22.85
C LEU A 67 3.06 12.20 -21.69
N VAL A 68 2.05 13.03 -21.86
CA VAL A 68 0.99 13.23 -20.86
C VAL A 68 0.19 11.95 -20.64
N ALA A 69 -0.15 11.23 -21.70
CA ALA A 69 -0.84 9.94 -21.61
C ALA A 69 0.00 8.91 -20.84
N LYS A 70 1.32 8.85 -21.09
CA LYS A 70 2.24 8.00 -20.33
C LYS A 70 2.24 8.37 -18.86
N GLN A 71 2.40 9.66 -18.54
CA GLN A 71 2.39 10.14 -17.15
C GLN A 71 1.07 9.83 -16.43
N GLN A 72 -0.06 9.97 -17.12
CA GLN A 72 -1.37 9.62 -16.57
C GLN A 72 -1.50 8.11 -16.30
N LEU A 73 -1.01 7.26 -17.21
CA LEU A 73 -1.01 5.81 -17.03
C LEU A 73 -0.16 5.42 -15.82
N ASP A 74 1.04 5.98 -15.69
CA ASP A 74 1.93 5.72 -14.55
C ASP A 74 1.32 6.21 -13.23
N ALA A 75 0.71 7.40 -13.22
CA ALA A 75 -0.01 7.93 -12.06
C ALA A 75 -1.18 7.03 -11.66
N ASN A 76 -1.98 6.57 -12.64
CA ASN A 76 -3.10 5.67 -12.41
C ASN A 76 -2.62 4.33 -11.85
N ARG A 77 -1.53 3.76 -12.39
CA ARG A 77 -0.92 2.54 -11.86
C ARG A 77 -0.47 2.71 -10.40
N ARG A 78 0.19 3.82 -10.06
CA ARG A 78 0.60 4.13 -8.69
C ARG A 78 -0.59 4.28 -7.75
N GLN A 79 -1.64 5.00 -8.19
CA GLN A 79 -2.87 5.18 -7.42
C GLN A 79 -3.59 3.84 -7.19
N HIS A 80 -3.70 3.01 -8.21
CA HIS A 80 -4.29 1.68 -8.13
C HIS A 80 -3.56 0.80 -7.12
N VAL A 81 -2.22 0.75 -7.18
CA VAL A 81 -1.40 0.02 -6.20
C VAL A 81 -1.59 0.58 -4.78
N ALA A 82 -1.62 1.90 -4.61
CA ALA A 82 -1.85 2.53 -3.31
C ALA A 82 -3.25 2.21 -2.75
N GLN A 83 -4.26 2.15 -3.62
CA GLN A 83 -5.62 1.80 -3.25
C GLN A 83 -5.74 0.34 -2.81
N ILE A 84 -5.12 -0.59 -3.54
CA ILE A 84 -5.00 -2.01 -3.16
C ILE A 84 -4.29 -2.13 -1.80
N LYS A 85 -3.16 -1.42 -1.62
CA LYS A 85 -2.43 -1.43 -0.35
C LYS A 85 -3.29 -0.91 0.80
N ARG A 86 -4.10 0.11 0.54
CA ARG A 86 -5.00 0.69 1.54
C ARG A 86 -6.17 -0.22 1.87
N SER A 87 -6.67 -1.02 0.93
CA SER A 87 -7.80 -1.93 1.19
C SER A 87 -7.43 -3.06 2.14
N PHE A 88 -6.23 -3.65 2.03
CA PHE A 88 -5.83 -4.74 2.95
C PHE A 88 -5.08 -4.27 4.20
N LYS A 89 -4.89 -2.96 4.39
CA LYS A 89 -4.24 -2.43 5.60
C LYS A 89 -4.90 -2.94 6.89
N LYS A 90 -6.24 -2.98 6.93
CA LYS A 90 -6.99 -3.44 8.10
C LYS A 90 -6.74 -4.92 8.41
N GLU A 91 -6.66 -5.75 7.38
CA GLU A 91 -6.36 -7.18 7.51
C GLU A 91 -4.92 -7.41 7.98
N LEU A 92 -3.97 -6.63 7.45
CA LEU A 92 -2.58 -6.68 7.90
C LEU A 92 -2.44 -6.22 9.36
N ASP A 93 -3.12 -5.14 9.75
CA ASP A 93 -3.14 -4.65 11.13
C ASP A 93 -3.75 -5.70 12.08
N ALA A 94 -4.83 -6.36 11.65
CA ALA A 94 -5.46 -7.47 12.38
C ALA A 94 -4.51 -8.66 12.55
N LEU A 95 -3.84 -9.12 11.48
CA LEU A 95 -2.84 -10.19 11.56
C LEU A 95 -1.68 -9.81 12.50
N ASN A 96 -1.18 -8.58 12.42
CA ASN A 96 -0.14 -8.09 13.30
C ASN A 96 -0.56 -8.10 14.79
N GLU A 97 -1.82 -7.76 15.08
CA GLU A 97 -2.36 -7.81 16.43
C GLU A 97 -2.44 -9.24 16.96
N VAL A 98 -2.91 -10.18 16.15
CA VAL A 98 -2.92 -11.61 16.50
C VAL A 98 -1.49 -12.16 16.65
N THR A 99 -0.54 -11.73 15.81
CA THR A 99 0.88 -12.07 15.92
C THR A 99 1.46 -11.62 17.26
N ARG A 100 1.16 -10.39 17.69
CA ARG A 100 1.60 -9.88 19.00
C ARG A 100 1.03 -10.70 20.13
N PHE A 101 -0.28 -10.96 20.12
CA PHE A 101 -0.97 -11.80 21.08
C PHE A 101 -0.31 -13.19 21.19
N ASN A 102 -0.10 -13.86 20.06
CA ASN A 102 0.49 -15.18 20.00
C ASN A 102 1.94 -15.21 20.51
N ASN A 103 2.73 -14.19 20.16
CA ASN A 103 4.12 -14.06 20.60
C ASN A 103 4.25 -13.83 22.11
N LEU A 104 3.30 -13.12 22.73
CA LEU A 104 3.31 -12.92 24.19
C LEU A 104 3.17 -14.26 24.93
N ILE A 105 2.29 -15.13 24.45
CA ILE A 105 2.09 -16.47 25.02
C ILE A 105 3.32 -17.35 24.76
N GLN A 106 3.78 -17.44 23.50
CA GLN A 106 4.90 -18.32 23.14
C GLN A 106 6.23 -17.96 23.80
N ARG A 107 6.46 -16.69 24.13
CA ARG A 107 7.69 -16.24 24.78
C ARG A 107 7.64 -16.34 26.30
N SER A 108 6.46 -16.55 26.88
CA SER A 108 6.31 -16.63 28.33
C SER A 108 6.69 -18.01 28.84
N SER A 109 7.47 -18.05 29.92
CA SER A 109 7.64 -19.31 30.66
C SER A 109 6.30 -19.71 31.28
N GLN A 110 6.13 -21.01 31.52
CA GLN A 110 4.92 -21.53 32.13
C GLN A 110 4.63 -20.87 33.49
N GLU A 111 5.66 -20.71 34.34
CA GLU A 111 5.54 -20.04 35.64
C GLU A 111 5.07 -18.60 35.48
N HIS A 112 5.71 -17.82 34.59
CA HIS A 112 5.33 -16.43 34.35
C HIS A 112 3.92 -16.30 33.78
N PHE A 113 3.53 -17.22 32.89
CA PHE A 113 2.20 -17.24 32.29
C PHE A 113 1.11 -17.41 33.36
N PHE A 114 1.25 -18.38 34.26
CA PHE A 114 0.26 -18.60 35.31
C PHE A 114 0.29 -17.51 36.38
N ASP A 115 1.46 -17.04 36.79
CA ASP A 115 1.57 -15.90 37.72
C ASP A 115 0.84 -14.67 37.18
N ALA A 116 0.97 -14.39 35.88
CA ALA A 116 0.28 -13.28 35.26
C ALA A 116 -1.24 -13.48 35.18
N ILE A 117 -1.71 -14.68 34.86
CA ILE A 117 -3.14 -15.02 34.85
C ILE A 117 -3.79 -14.82 36.23
N VAL A 118 -3.09 -15.18 37.30
CA VAL A 118 -3.59 -15.05 38.67
C VAL A 118 -3.55 -13.60 39.16
N LYS A 119 -2.50 -12.86 38.78
CA LYS A 119 -2.24 -11.52 39.30
C LYS A 119 -3.04 -10.42 38.61
N TYR A 120 -3.33 -10.58 37.32
CA TYR A 120 -3.98 -9.53 36.52
C TYR A 120 -5.40 -9.91 36.14
N ASP A 121 -6.29 -8.93 36.14
CA ASP A 121 -7.61 -9.10 35.54
C ASP A 121 -7.47 -9.23 34.02
N LEU A 122 -7.72 -10.44 33.52
CA LEU A 122 -7.62 -10.82 32.12
C LEU A 122 -8.83 -10.35 31.30
N SER A 123 -9.87 -9.82 31.93
CA SER A 123 -11.04 -9.29 31.21
C SER A 123 -10.74 -7.95 30.53
N ASP A 124 -9.75 -7.20 31.02
CA ASP A 124 -9.46 -5.82 30.57
C ASP A 124 -8.01 -5.61 30.10
N ASN A 125 -7.13 -6.60 30.23
CA ASN A 125 -5.71 -6.48 29.86
C ASN A 125 -5.34 -7.34 28.64
N ASN A 126 -4.80 -6.69 27.60
CA ASN A 126 -4.20 -7.29 26.38
C ASN A 126 -2.90 -8.10 26.64
N LEU A 127 -2.69 -8.58 27.85
CA LEU A 127 -1.44 -9.22 28.27
C LEU A 127 -1.36 -10.67 27.75
N PHE A 128 -2.40 -11.46 28.01
CA PHE A 128 -2.47 -12.87 27.60
C PHE A 128 -3.82 -13.27 27.01
N SER A 129 -4.85 -12.44 27.13
CA SER A 129 -6.15 -12.59 26.48
C SER A 129 -6.33 -11.50 25.44
N MET A 130 -7.14 -11.79 24.42
CA MET A 130 -7.66 -10.79 23.51
C MET A 130 -9.07 -10.42 23.97
N PRO A 131 -9.32 -9.18 24.43
CA PRO A 131 -10.64 -8.75 24.90
C PRO A 131 -11.73 -8.99 23.85
N GLU A 132 -12.93 -9.30 24.31
CA GLU A 132 -14.05 -9.68 23.43
C GLU A 132 -14.38 -8.60 22.38
N HIS A 133 -14.27 -7.32 22.74
CA HIS A 133 -14.50 -6.22 21.81
C HIS A 133 -13.45 -6.21 20.68
N ARG A 134 -12.16 -6.40 21.00
CA ARG A 134 -11.07 -6.50 20.00
C ARG A 134 -11.22 -7.74 19.14
N TYR A 135 -11.55 -8.88 19.77
CA TYR A 135 -11.77 -10.12 19.04
C TYR A 135 -12.89 -9.97 18.00
N ARG A 136 -14.00 -9.29 18.33
CA ARG A 136 -15.09 -9.03 17.38
C ARG A 136 -14.68 -8.15 16.20
N GLU A 137 -13.81 -7.16 16.43
CA GLU A 137 -13.27 -6.30 15.38
C GLU A 137 -12.35 -7.06 14.42
N ILE A 138 -11.51 -7.95 14.97
CA ILE A 138 -10.46 -8.68 14.23
C ILE A 138 -11.01 -9.92 13.54
N ARG A 139 -12.00 -10.60 14.13
CA ARG A 139 -12.59 -11.85 13.62
C ARG A 139 -12.96 -11.80 12.12
N PRO A 140 -13.64 -10.77 11.59
CA PRO A 140 -13.98 -10.74 10.16
C PRO A 140 -12.79 -10.46 9.24
N LEU A 141 -11.63 -10.06 9.78
CA LEU A 141 -10.43 -9.66 9.04
C LEU A 141 -9.37 -10.76 8.96
N ILE A 142 -9.59 -11.89 9.62
CA ILE A 142 -8.66 -13.03 9.66
C ILE A 142 -9.36 -14.30 9.19
N SER A 143 -8.58 -15.35 8.88
CA SER A 143 -9.16 -16.64 8.51
C SER A 143 -10.00 -17.23 9.66
N ASN A 144 -11.10 -17.91 9.30
CA ASN A 144 -11.97 -18.56 10.30
C ASN A 144 -11.20 -19.50 11.23
N ASN A 145 -10.20 -20.22 10.70
CA ASN A 145 -9.37 -21.13 11.49
C ASN A 145 -8.52 -20.36 12.51
N ALA A 146 -7.93 -19.23 12.11
CA ALA A 146 -7.17 -18.38 13.03
C ALA A 146 -8.10 -17.80 14.11
N ALA A 147 -9.28 -17.32 13.73
CA ALA A 147 -10.28 -16.81 14.67
C ALA A 147 -10.74 -17.88 15.69
N VAL A 148 -10.88 -19.13 15.26
CA VAL A 148 -11.22 -20.25 16.15
C VAL A 148 -10.08 -20.56 17.12
N CYS A 149 -8.83 -20.50 16.67
CA CYS A 149 -7.68 -20.70 17.55
C CYS A 149 -7.60 -19.62 18.63
N VAL A 150 -7.73 -18.33 18.25
CA VAL A 150 -7.77 -17.21 19.21
C VAL A 150 -8.90 -17.39 20.22
N TYR A 151 -10.11 -17.75 19.75
CA TYR A 151 -11.25 -18.01 20.64
C TYR A 151 -10.97 -19.14 21.63
N ARG A 152 -10.40 -20.27 21.17
CA ARG A 152 -10.09 -21.41 22.05
C ARG A 152 -9.02 -21.04 23.07
N ILE A 153 -7.97 -20.33 22.66
CA ILE A 153 -6.91 -19.85 23.57
C ILE A 153 -7.53 -18.95 24.64
N ASN A 154 -8.30 -17.93 24.25
CA ASN A 154 -9.02 -17.06 25.17
C ASN A 154 -9.92 -17.85 26.13
N LYS A 155 -10.64 -18.85 25.62
CA LYS A 155 -11.51 -19.70 26.43
C LYS A 155 -10.73 -20.50 27.47
N HIS A 156 -9.55 -21.04 27.13
CA HIS A 156 -8.71 -21.74 28.10
C HIS A 156 -8.19 -20.79 29.19
N ILE A 157 -7.81 -19.57 28.80
CA ILE A 157 -7.27 -18.55 29.71
C ILE A 157 -8.36 -18.03 30.65
N LEU A 158 -9.53 -17.69 30.14
CA LEU A 158 -10.63 -17.14 30.94
C LEU A 158 -11.31 -18.17 31.87
N ASN A 159 -11.25 -19.46 31.52
CA ASN A 159 -11.77 -20.54 32.36
C ASN A 159 -10.69 -21.19 33.24
N PHE A 160 -9.50 -20.59 33.32
CA PHE A 160 -8.44 -21.09 34.17
C PHE A 160 -8.82 -20.95 35.64
N ASP A 161 -8.73 -22.04 36.42
CA ASP A 161 -8.92 -22.01 37.87
C ASP A 161 -7.54 -22.19 38.55
N PRO A 162 -7.08 -21.20 39.35
CA PRO A 162 -5.79 -21.30 40.04
C PRO A 162 -5.70 -22.46 41.04
N ARG A 163 -6.83 -23.05 41.44
CA ARG A 163 -6.91 -24.19 42.37
C ARG A 163 -6.73 -25.55 41.70
N MET A 164 -6.59 -25.59 40.37
CA MET A 164 -6.34 -26.82 39.62
C MET A 164 -5.02 -27.48 40.05
N SER A 165 -4.90 -28.80 39.85
CA SER A 165 -3.65 -29.52 40.11
C SER A 165 -2.57 -29.10 39.12
N GLU A 166 -1.29 -29.22 39.50
CA GLU A 166 -0.16 -28.89 38.62
C GLU A 166 -0.20 -29.68 37.30
N GLN A 167 -0.67 -30.92 37.33
CA GLN A 167 -0.85 -31.72 36.11
C GLN A 167 -1.92 -31.12 35.18
N GLN A 168 -3.06 -30.67 35.71
CA GLN A 168 -4.10 -30.00 34.92
C GLN A 168 -3.59 -28.66 34.34
N LYS A 169 -2.81 -27.90 35.11
CA LYS A 169 -2.17 -26.66 34.62
C LYS A 169 -1.24 -26.96 33.46
N ASN A 170 -0.38 -27.98 33.58
CA ASN A 170 0.52 -28.42 32.51
C ASN A 170 -0.25 -28.80 31.25
N ASP A 171 -1.33 -29.57 31.38
CA ASP A 171 -2.16 -30.01 30.26
C ASP A 171 -2.80 -28.82 29.54
N ILE A 172 -3.33 -27.84 30.28
CA ILE A 172 -3.89 -26.61 29.71
C ILE A 172 -2.81 -25.80 28.98
N PHE A 173 -1.63 -25.63 29.59
CA PHE A 173 -0.53 -24.90 28.98
C PHE A 173 -0.05 -25.55 27.68
N ASN A 174 0.06 -26.87 27.66
CA ASN A 174 0.40 -27.63 26.46
C ASN A 174 -0.65 -27.49 25.36
N GLN A 175 -1.94 -27.50 25.71
CA GLN A 175 -3.03 -27.25 24.75
C GLN A 175 -2.96 -25.84 24.18
N ILE A 176 -2.77 -24.82 25.02
CA ILE A 176 -2.61 -23.43 24.60
C ILE A 176 -1.40 -23.27 23.68
N THR A 177 -0.25 -23.84 24.04
CA THR A 177 0.98 -23.79 23.24
C THR A 177 0.79 -24.46 21.88
N THR A 178 0.10 -25.61 21.85
CA THR A 178 -0.24 -26.31 20.60
C THR A 178 -1.12 -25.44 19.70
N LEU A 179 -2.16 -24.81 20.26
CA LEU A 179 -3.02 -23.88 19.54
C LEU A 179 -2.24 -22.65 19.04
N CYS A 180 -1.31 -22.12 19.83
CA CYS A 180 -0.43 -21.02 19.43
C CYS A 180 0.47 -21.40 18.25
N SER A 181 1.02 -22.61 18.23
CA SER A 181 1.82 -23.11 17.10
C SER A 181 0.99 -23.24 15.81
N VAL A 182 -0.23 -23.75 15.91
CA VAL A 182 -1.18 -23.79 14.77
C VAL A 182 -1.53 -22.37 14.31
N LEU A 183 -1.79 -21.47 15.27
CA LEU A 183 -2.10 -20.08 15.00
C LEU A 183 -0.94 -19.35 14.30
N SER A 184 0.32 -19.56 14.73
CA SER A 184 1.51 -19.05 14.04
C SER A 184 1.54 -19.47 12.57
N SER A 185 1.28 -20.75 12.29
CA SER A 185 1.27 -21.25 10.91
C SER A 185 0.20 -20.58 10.06
N LEU A 186 -1.01 -20.41 10.60
CA LEU A 186 -2.12 -19.75 9.91
C LEU A 186 -1.86 -18.26 9.67
N ILE A 187 -1.26 -17.57 10.63
CA ILE A 187 -0.87 -16.17 10.53
C ILE A 187 0.22 -15.98 9.48
N ASN A 188 1.26 -16.84 9.49
CA ASN A 188 2.35 -16.77 8.53
C ASN A 188 1.84 -17.02 7.10
N ALA A 189 0.91 -17.95 6.91
CA ALA A 189 0.24 -18.16 5.64
C ALA A 189 -0.53 -16.89 5.20
N GLY A 190 -1.31 -16.29 6.11
CA GLY A 190 -2.03 -15.04 5.82
C GLY A 190 -1.09 -13.86 5.49
N HIS A 191 0.05 -13.74 6.18
CA HIS A 191 1.05 -12.74 5.84
C HIS A 191 1.67 -12.99 4.47
N ALA A 192 2.00 -14.25 4.14
CA ALA A 192 2.56 -14.60 2.83
C ALA A 192 1.57 -14.31 1.69
N ASP A 193 0.28 -14.58 1.89
CA ASP A 193 -0.78 -14.26 0.92
C ASP A 193 -0.91 -12.75 0.71
N LEU A 194 -0.84 -11.95 1.77
CA LEU A 194 -0.89 -10.49 1.67
C LEU A 194 0.39 -9.88 1.09
N GLU A 195 1.55 -10.49 1.34
CA GLU A 195 2.85 -10.00 0.86
C GLU A 195 2.90 -9.96 -0.69
N GLN A 196 2.18 -10.87 -1.36
CA GLN A 196 2.05 -10.87 -2.83
C GLN A 196 1.50 -9.57 -3.40
N TYR A 197 0.69 -8.83 -2.62
CA TYR A 197 0.13 -7.54 -3.04
C TYR A 197 1.02 -6.35 -2.62
N TRP A 198 2.08 -6.60 -1.84
CA TRP A 198 2.96 -5.58 -1.26
C TRP A 198 4.31 -5.46 -1.96
N SER A 199 4.83 -6.56 -2.51
CA SER A 199 6.02 -6.63 -3.38
C SER A 199 5.81 -5.92 -4.72
#